data_AF-A0A2N2S4P1-F1
#
_entry.id   AF-A0A2N2S4P1-F1
#
_cell.length_a   1.000
_cell.length_b   1.000
_cell.length_c   1.000
_cell.angle_alpha   90.00
_cell.angle_beta   90.00
_cell.angle_gamma   90.00
#
_symmetry.space_group_name_H-M   'P 1'
#
loop_
_entity.id
_entity.type
_entity.pdbx_description
1 polymer ?
#
loop_
_entity_poly.entity_id
_entity_poly.type
_entity_poly.pdbx_seq_one_letter_code
_entity_poly.pdbx_strand_id
1 'polypeptide(L)'
;MIVLDLVCPQDHRFEGWFASASAFDDQLRRRLVSCPVCGASDVRRMPSAPYVQTRMSEVPHSTTSAPGKAVSVPAPSSDAAAALVASLRLMARNAEDVGER
;
A
#
# COMPACT_ATOMS: atom_id res chain seq x y z
N MET A 1 -6.54 -1.83 13.80
CA MET A 1 -6.65 -2.36 12.43
C MET A 1 -5.47 -3.29 12.18
N ILE A 2 -5.69 -4.47 11.61
CA ILE A 2 -4.65 -5.41 11.19
C ILE A 2 -4.85 -5.75 9.72
N VAL A 3 -3.76 -6.05 9.02
CA VAL A 3 -3.78 -6.57 7.66
C VAL A 3 -3.44 -8.05 7.71
N LEU A 4 -4.24 -8.86 7.02
CA LEU A 4 -4.04 -10.29 6.91
C LEU A 4 -3.91 -10.68 5.43
N ASP A 5 -2.91 -11.50 5.14
CA ASP A 5 -2.79 -12.17 3.85
C ASP A 5 -3.76 -13.35 3.78
N LEU A 6 -4.61 -13.33 2.76
CA LEU A 6 -5.66 -14.34 2.54
C LEU A 6 -5.46 -15.04 1.20
N VAL A 7 -5.93 -16.29 1.14
CA VAL A 7 -5.93 -17.08 -0.09
C VAL A 7 -7.22 -17.89 -0.20
N CYS A 8 -7.78 -17.98 -1.40
CA CYS A 8 -8.96 -18.80 -1.68
C CYS A 8 -8.58 -20.19 -2.24
N PRO A 9 -9.54 -21.11 -2.48
CA PRO A 9 -9.22 -22.45 -2.98
C PRO A 9 -8.64 -22.47 -4.41
N GLN A 10 -8.82 -21.38 -5.16
CA GLN A 10 -8.27 -21.16 -6.50
C GLN A 10 -6.88 -20.47 -6.47
N ASP A 11 -6.23 -20.41 -5.31
CA ASP A 11 -4.91 -19.79 -5.08
C ASP A 11 -4.82 -18.29 -5.41
N HIS A 12 -5.95 -17.59 -5.50
CA HIS A 12 -5.94 -16.12 -5.56
C HIS A 12 -5.55 -15.57 -4.19
N ARG A 13 -4.47 -14.79 -4.16
CA ARG A 13 -3.95 -14.11 -2.97
C ARG A 13 -4.45 -12.68 -2.93
N PHE A 14 -4.84 -12.23 -1.75
CA PHE A 14 -5.32 -10.87 -1.53
C PHE A 14 -5.17 -10.49 -0.06
N GLU A 15 -5.20 -9.19 0.20
CA GLU A 15 -5.11 -8.66 1.56
C GLU A 15 -6.51 -8.30 2.08
N GLY A 16 -6.73 -8.55 3.37
CA GLY A 16 -7.94 -8.14 4.08
C GLY A 16 -7.59 -7.26 5.28
N TRP A 17 -8.33 -6.16 5.43
CA TRP A 17 -8.15 -5.21 6.51
C TRP A 17 -9.26 -5.43 7.54
N PHE A 18 -8.87 -5.77 8.78
CA PHE A 18 -9.81 -6.11 9.84
C PHE A 18 -9.54 -5.30 11.11
N ALA A 19 -10.56 -5.11 11.95
CA ALA A 19 -10.39 -4.43 13.24
C ALA A 19 -9.41 -5.20 14.17
N SER A 20 -9.56 -6.53 14.20
CA SER A 20 -8.76 -7.50 14.97
C SER A 20 -8.77 -8.88 14.29
N ALA A 21 -7.95 -9.81 14.78
CA ALA A 21 -7.94 -11.20 14.30
C ALA A 21 -9.25 -11.93 14.64
N SER A 22 -9.81 -11.70 15.83
CA SER A 22 -11.11 -12.25 16.22
C SER A 22 -12.24 -11.74 15.32
N ALA A 23 -12.22 -10.47 14.92
CA ALA A 23 -13.19 -9.91 13.99
C ALA A 23 -13.14 -10.60 12.62
N PHE A 24 -11.93 -10.95 12.14
CA PHE A 24 -11.78 -11.77 10.93
C PHE A 24 -12.39 -13.16 11.12
N ASP A 25 -12.08 -13.86 12.21
CA ASP A 25 -12.61 -15.20 12.48
C ASP A 25 -14.15 -15.20 12.55
N ASP A 26 -14.73 -14.17 13.15
CA ASP A 26 -16.18 -13.98 13.25
C ASP A 26 -16.82 -13.73 11.87
N GLN A 27 -16.22 -12.87 11.05
CA GLN A 27 -16.68 -12.60 9.68
C GLN A 27 -16.53 -13.83 8.79
N LEU A 28 -15.47 -14.61 8.96
CA LEU A 28 -15.23 -15.85 8.22
C LEU A 28 -16.30 -16.91 8.55
N ARG A 29 -16.61 -17.12 9.83
CA ARG A 29 -17.69 -18.03 10.26
C ARG A 29 -19.05 -17.64 9.69
N ARG A 30 -19.29 -16.34 9.52
CA ARG A 30 -20.51 -15.78 8.92
C ARG A 30 -20.48 -15.74 7.39
N ARG A 31 -19.39 -16.19 6.75
CA ARG A 31 -19.17 -16.13 5.29
C ARG A 31 -19.27 -14.72 4.70
N LEU A 32 -18.86 -13.71 5.47
CA LEU A 32 -18.85 -12.31 5.03
C LEU A 32 -17.55 -11.91 4.31
N VAL A 33 -16.56 -12.80 4.30
CA VAL A 33 -15.30 -12.59 3.58
C VAL A 33 -15.34 -13.43 2.30
N SER A 34 -15.09 -12.79 1.16
CA SER A 34 -15.08 -13.44 -0.16
C SER A 34 -13.86 -13.05 -0.96
N CYS A 35 -13.37 -13.99 -1.79
CA CYS A 35 -12.32 -13.71 -2.75
C CYS A 35 -12.78 -12.64 -3.76
N PRO A 36 -12.04 -11.54 -3.97
CA PRO A 36 -12.42 -10.50 -4.92
C PRO A 36 -12.31 -10.93 -6.39
N VAL A 37 -11.65 -12.07 -6.67
CA VAL A 37 -11.45 -12.58 -8.04
C VAL A 37 -12.52 -13.59 -8.43
N CYS A 38 -12.82 -14.57 -7.56
CA CYS A 38 -13.74 -15.66 -7.89
C CYS A 38 -15.01 -15.71 -7.02
N GLY A 39 -15.15 -14.83 -6.03
CA GLY A 39 -16.31 -14.78 -5.14
C GLY A 39 -16.39 -15.91 -4.10
N ALA A 40 -15.46 -16.85 -4.08
CA ALA A 40 -15.45 -17.93 -3.09
C ALA A 40 -15.32 -17.39 -1.65
N SER A 41 -16.19 -17.83 -0.75
CA SER A 41 -16.15 -17.46 0.68
C SER A 41 -15.23 -18.35 1.53
N ASP A 42 -14.77 -19.48 0.98
CA ASP A 42 -13.87 -20.42 1.67
C ASP A 42 -12.42 -19.92 1.60
N VAL A 43 -12.16 -18.80 2.27
CA VAL A 43 -10.84 -18.15 2.31
C VAL A 43 -10.09 -18.54 3.57
N ARG A 44 -8.77 -18.66 3.47
CA ARG A 44 -7.90 -19.00 4.61
C ARG A 44 -6.79 -17.97 4.78
N ARG A 45 -6.36 -17.76 6.02
CA ARG A 45 -5.21 -16.91 6.34
C ARG A 45 -3.91 -17.61 5.94
N MET A 46 -2.99 -16.87 5.33
CA MET A 46 -1.65 -17.33 5.02
C MET A 46 -0.73 -17.17 6.25
N PRO A 47 0.20 -18.10 6.49
CA PRO A 47 1.21 -17.93 7.52
C PRO A 47 2.06 -16.69 7.24
N SER A 48 2.14 -15.78 8.20
CA SER A 48 3.06 -14.65 8.12
C SER A 48 4.50 -15.16 8.31
N ALA A 49 5.45 -14.65 7.53
CA ALA A 49 6.86 -14.99 7.72
C ALA A 49 7.33 -14.55 9.12
N PRO A 50 8.11 -15.37 9.84
CA PRO A 50 8.64 -14.98 11.15
C PRO A 50 9.56 -13.78 11.00
N TYR A 51 9.42 -12.79 11.88
CA TYR A 51 10.35 -11.68 11.93
C TYR A 51 11.69 -12.16 12.48
N VAL A 52 12.69 -12.30 11.61
CA VAL A 52 14.05 -12.67 11.99
C VAL A 52 14.86 -11.38 12.12
N GLN A 53 15.27 -11.04 13.34
CA GLN A 53 16.25 -9.97 13.57
C GLN A 53 17.62 -10.43 13.10
N THR A 54 18.00 -10.10 11.87
CA THR A 54 19.38 -10.27 11.42
C THR A 54 20.22 -9.12 11.98
N ARG A 55 21.10 -9.43 12.94
CA ARG A 55 22.18 -8.49 13.30
C ARG A 55 23.14 -8.47 12.11
N MET A 56 23.06 -7.43 11.30
CA MET A 56 24.01 -7.20 10.22
C MET A 56 25.37 -6.91 10.86
N SER A 57 26.28 -7.90 10.89
CA SER A 57 27.69 -7.60 11.08
C SER A 57 28.12 -6.75 9.89
N GLU A 58 28.56 -5.53 10.17
CA GLU A 58 28.97 -4.55 9.18
C GLU A 58 30.11 -5.11 8.32
N VAL A 59 29.78 -5.51 7.10
CA VAL A 59 30.77 -5.78 6.06
C VAL A 59 31.10 -4.42 5.45
N PRO A 60 32.35 -3.91 5.52
CA PRO A 60 32.67 -2.59 4.99
C PRO A 60 32.50 -2.62 3.48
N HIS A 61 31.38 -2.08 3.00
CA HIS A 61 31.22 -1.77 1.58
C HIS A 61 31.95 -0.46 1.34
N SER A 62 33.11 -0.58 0.71
CA SER A 62 33.88 0.52 0.15
C SER A 62 33.00 1.37 -0.77
N THR A 63 32.62 2.55 -0.29
CA THR A 63 32.02 3.64 -1.07
C THR A 63 32.96 4.04 -2.21
N THR A 64 32.56 3.76 -3.46
CA THR A 64 32.99 4.53 -4.62
C THR A 64 31.80 5.37 -5.07
N SER A 65 31.78 6.62 -4.63
CA SER A 65 30.81 7.63 -5.06
C SER A 65 31.39 8.38 -6.26
N ALA A 66 30.89 8.10 -7.46
CA ALA A 66 31.11 8.98 -8.62
C ALA A 66 30.26 10.26 -8.45
N PRO A 67 30.75 11.45 -8.87
CA PRO A 67 30.02 12.70 -8.68
C PRO A 67 28.83 12.77 -9.64
N GLY A 68 27.62 12.73 -9.08
CA GLY A 68 26.38 12.94 -9.81
C GLY A 68 26.31 14.37 -10.36
N LYS A 69 26.18 14.47 -11.69
CA LYS A 69 25.99 15.71 -12.44
C LYS A 69 24.66 16.34 -12.00
N ALA A 70 24.71 17.53 -11.42
CA ALA A 70 23.51 18.29 -11.07
C ALA A 70 22.72 18.62 -12.34
N VAL A 71 21.52 18.05 -12.46
CA VAL A 71 20.57 18.42 -13.51
C VAL A 71 19.85 19.67 -13.02
N SER A 72 20.13 20.81 -13.66
CA SER A 72 19.38 22.05 -13.45
C SER A 72 17.98 21.88 -14.04
N VAL A 73 16.98 21.78 -13.16
CA VAL A 73 15.58 21.82 -13.56
C VAL A 73 15.25 23.26 -13.97
N PRO A 74 14.85 23.55 -15.22
CA PRO A 74 14.47 24.90 -15.60
C PRO A 74 13.19 25.30 -14.83
N ALA A 75 13.20 26.50 -14.25
CA ALA A 75 12.02 27.05 -13.60
C ALA A 75 10.89 27.22 -14.63
N PRO A 76 9.66 26.75 -14.34
CA PRO A 76 8.54 26.94 -15.25
C PRO A 76 8.27 28.44 -15.43
N SER A 77 7.90 28.84 -16.65
CA SER A 77 7.43 30.21 -16.91
C SER A 77 6.23 30.53 -16.02
N SER A 78 6.03 31.81 -15.70
CA SER A 78 4.94 32.29 -14.83
C SER A 78 3.57 31.77 -15.26
N ASP A 79 3.35 31.65 -16.58
CA ASP A 79 2.08 31.21 -17.15
C ASP A 79 1.85 29.71 -16.96
N ALA A 80 2.90 28.90 -17.12
CA ALA A 80 2.85 27.46 -16.84
C ALA A 80 2.60 27.21 -15.35
N ALA A 81 3.20 28.01 -14.46
CA ALA A 81 2.95 27.94 -13.03
C ALA A 81 1.50 28.32 -12.69
N ALA A 82 0.95 29.36 -13.32
CA ALA A 82 -0.45 29.76 -13.10
C ALA A 82 -1.45 28.69 -13.56
N ALA A 83 -1.21 28.07 -14.73
CA ALA A 83 -2.05 26.99 -15.25
C ALA A 83 -2.01 25.75 -14.35
N LEU A 84 -0.83 25.41 -13.81
CA LEU A 84 -0.68 24.31 -12.85
C LEU A 84 -1.46 24.58 -11.56
N VAL A 85 -1.33 25.78 -10.99
CA VAL A 85 -2.06 26.17 -9.76
C VAL A 85 -3.57 26.16 -9.98
N ALA A 86 -4.05 26.64 -11.13
CA ALA A 86 -5.47 26.59 -11.48
C ALA A 86 -5.98 25.13 -11.57
N SER A 87 -5.18 24.24 -12.17
CA SER A 87 -5.50 22.82 -12.29
C SER A 87 -5.55 22.13 -10.92
N LEU A 88 -4.57 22.38 -10.05
CA LEU A 88 -4.55 21.86 -8.67
C LEU A 88 -5.77 22.32 -7.86
N ARG A 89 -6.18 23.59 -8.03
CA ARG A 89 -7.40 24.12 -7.37
C ARG A 89 -8.67 23.46 -7.90
N LEU A 90 -8.76 23.19 -9.20
CA LEU A 90 -9.91 22.49 -9.78
C LEU A 90 -10.01 21.07 -9.23
N MET A 91 -8.89 20.35 -9.19
CA MET A 91 -8.82 19.00 -8.62
C MET A 91 -9.23 18.99 -7.14
N ALA A 92 -8.70 19.91 -6.33
CA ALA A 92 -9.05 20.01 -4.92
C ALA A 92 -10.54 20.35 -4.68
N ARG A 93 -11.13 21.20 -5.53
CA ARG A 93 -12.56 21.56 -5.43
C ARG A 93 -13.50 20.43 -5.80
N ASN A 94 -13.08 19.57 -6.74
CA ASN A 94 -13.88 18.45 -7.22
C ASN A 94 -13.59 17.15 -6.46
N ALA A 95 -12.66 17.17 -5.51
CA ALA A 95 -12.38 16.03 -4.65
C ALA A 95 -13.40 15.97 -3.51
N GLU A 96 -13.91 14.76 -3.23
CA GLU A 96 -14.77 14.49 -2.08
C GLU A 96 -13.90 14.07 -0.89
N ASP A 97 -14.17 14.62 0.30
CA ASP A 97 -13.50 14.23 1.53
C ASP A 97 -14.03 12.87 2.00
N VAL A 98 -13.16 11.86 2.01
CA VAL A 98 -13.48 10.49 2.41
C VAL A 98 -13.25 10.22 3.91
N GLY A 99 -12.91 11.26 4.70
CA GLY A 99 -13.11 11.37 6.15
C GLY A 99 -12.26 10.50 7.09
N GLU A 100 -12.51 10.70 8.40
CA GLU A 100 -12.21 9.77 9.52
C GLU A 100 -13.41 8.84 9.71
N ARG A 101 -13.14 7.53 9.72
CA ARG A 101 -14.14 6.45 9.82
C ARG A 101 -14.54 6.16 11.26
#